data_AF-A0A8J8G0B6-F1
#
_entry.id   AF-A0A8J8G0B6-F1
#
_cell.length_a   1.000
_cell.length_b   1.000
_cell.length_c   1.000
_cell.angle_alpha   90.00
_cell.angle_beta   90.00
_cell.angle_gamma   90.00
#
_symmetry.space_group_name_H-M   'P 1'
#
loop_
_entity.id
_entity.type
_entity.pdbx_description
1 polymer ?
#
loop_
_entity_poly.entity_id
_entity_poly.type
_entity_poly.pdbx_seq_one_letter_code
_entity_poly.pdbx_strand_id
1 'polypeptide(L)'
;MILEIIDGIFVISAGIITLILWIVVLIKRLEYKFIEKPFERLFHIVAEFVMSIIAIISGIALLFQQTWGLPLLFLAMGLILYALINAIGIYGEKKYKLLVIILILSTMITIILIAISLALLVF
;
A
#
# COMPACT_ATOMS: atom_id res chain seq x y z
N MET A 1 -9.88 -18.68 5.22
CA MET A 1 -11.03 -18.31 4.37
C MET A 1 -11.57 -16.89 4.62
N ILE A 2 -12.23 -16.55 5.74
CA ILE A 2 -12.78 -15.18 5.92
C ILE A 2 -11.67 -14.11 5.95
N LEU A 3 -10.60 -14.36 6.70
CA LEU A 3 -9.47 -13.42 6.79
C LEU A 3 -8.79 -13.22 5.42
N GLU A 4 -8.56 -14.29 4.66
CA GLU A 4 -7.97 -14.21 3.31
C GLU A 4 -8.80 -13.34 2.36
N ILE A 5 -10.13 -13.37 2.49
CA ILE A 5 -11.03 -12.50 1.73
C ILE A 5 -10.85 -11.04 2.16
N ILE A 6 -10.79 -10.79 3.48
CA ILE A 6 -10.57 -9.44 4.04
C ILE A 6 -9.22 -8.88 3.57
N ASP A 7 -8.15 -9.67 3.72
CA ASP A 7 -6.80 -9.32 3.29
C ASP A 7 -6.74 -9.06 1.79
N GLY A 8 -7.34 -9.95 0.99
CA GLY A 8 -7.39 -9.83 -0.45
C GLY A 8 -8.08 -8.55 -0.91
N ILE A 9 -9.26 -8.25 -0.35
CA ILE A 9 -9.99 -7.01 -0.64
C ILE A 9 -9.19 -5.78 -0.20
N PHE A 10 -8.56 -5.84 0.99
CA PHE A 10 -7.76 -4.74 1.52
C PHE A 10 -6.59 -4.40 0.60
N VAL A 11 -5.77 -5.38 0.22
CA VAL A 11 -4.58 -5.13 -0.63
C VAL A 11 -4.95 -4.74 -2.06
N ILE A 12 -6.03 -5.31 -2.63
CA ILE A 12 -6.56 -4.85 -3.93
C ILE A 12 -6.97 -3.39 -3.85
N SER A 13 -7.72 -3.02 -2.81
CA SER A 13 -8.21 -1.65 -2.65
C SER A 13 -7.05 -0.66 -2.49
N ALA A 14 -6.07 -1.00 -1.65
CA ALA A 14 -4.86 -0.19 -1.47
C ALA A 14 -4.09 -0.03 -2.79
N GLY A 15 -3.87 -1.13 -3.52
CA GLY A 15 -3.17 -1.11 -4.81
C GLY A 15 -3.91 -0.29 -5.87
N ILE A 16 -5.23 -0.42 -6.00
CA ILE A 16 -6.03 0.36 -6.95
C ILE A 16 -6.01 1.84 -6.61
N ILE A 17 -6.19 2.20 -5.33
CA ILE A 17 -6.18 3.60 -4.87
C ILE A 17 -4.83 4.25 -5.20
N THR A 18 -3.73 3.59 -4.85
CA THR A 18 -2.38 4.13 -5.11
C THR A 18 -2.08 4.23 -6.60
N LEU A 19 -2.46 3.22 -7.39
CA LEU A 19 -2.30 3.25 -8.84
C LEU A 19 -3.04 4.42 -9.48
N ILE A 20 -4.32 4.61 -9.11
CA ILE A 20 -5.14 5.72 -9.61
C ILE A 20 -4.54 7.06 -9.18
N LEU A 21 -4.09 7.19 -7.93
CA LEU A 21 -3.49 8.40 -7.41
C LEU A 21 -2.29 8.83 -8.26
N TRP A 22 -1.37 7.91 -8.57
CA TRP A 22 -0.22 8.25 -9.41
C TRP A 22 -0.57 8.56 -10.85
N ILE A 23 -1.49 7.79 -11.45
CA ILE A 23 -1.97 8.07 -12.81
C ILE A 23 -2.52 9.50 -12.87
N VAL A 24 -3.34 9.91 -11.90
CA VAL A 24 -3.90 11.27 -11.83
C VAL A 24 -2.80 12.32 -11.65
N VAL A 25 -1.83 12.08 -10.75
CA VAL A 25 -0.70 12.98 -10.50
C VAL A 25 0.11 13.22 -11.78
N LEU A 26 0.43 12.14 -12.51
CA LEU A 26 1.23 12.17 -13.73
C LEU A 26 0.49 12.90 -14.85
N ILE A 27 -0.80 12.59 -15.07
CA ILE A 27 -1.62 13.25 -16.11
C ILE A 27 -1.77 14.74 -15.82
N LYS A 28 -2.06 15.10 -14.56
CA LYS A 28 -2.29 16.51 -14.17
C LYS A 28 -1.00 17.32 -14.03
N ARG A 29 0.17 16.72 -14.28
CA ARG A 29 1.50 17.35 -14.11
C ARG A 29 1.62 18.08 -12.78
N LEU A 30 1.11 17.47 -11.69
CA LEU A 30 1.19 18.02 -10.33
C LEU A 30 2.61 17.91 -9.73
N GLU A 31 3.59 17.62 -10.60
CA GLU A 31 5.01 17.43 -10.36
C GLU A 31 5.68 18.59 -9.59
N TYR A 32 5.20 19.82 -9.74
CA TYR A 32 5.77 20.98 -9.05
C TYR A 32 5.38 21.08 -7.57
N LYS A 33 4.47 20.22 -7.08
CA LYS A 33 4.01 20.22 -5.67
C LYS A 33 4.73 19.22 -4.77
N PHE A 34 5.64 18.41 -5.32
CA PHE A 34 6.37 17.41 -4.54
C PHE A 34 7.59 18.02 -3.85
N ILE A 35 7.83 17.59 -2.62
CA ILE A 35 8.94 18.03 -1.77
C ILE A 35 10.27 17.37 -2.23
N GLU A 36 10.18 16.25 -2.95
CA GLU A 36 11.31 15.40 -3.39
C GLU A 36 12.04 15.95 -4.63
N LYS A 37 13.34 15.62 -4.72
CA LYS A 37 14.13 15.88 -5.94
C LYS A 37 13.64 15.02 -7.11
N PRO A 38 13.87 15.43 -8.38
CA PRO A 38 13.36 14.72 -9.55
C PRO A 38 13.73 13.23 -9.61
N PHE A 39 14.97 12.88 -9.27
CA PHE A 39 15.44 11.50 -9.29
C PHE A 39 14.83 10.66 -8.16
N GLU A 40 14.76 11.21 -6.94
CA GLU A 40 14.12 10.57 -5.79
C GLU A 40 12.64 10.27 -6.09
N ARG A 41 11.95 11.24 -6.71
CA ARG A 41 10.55 11.10 -7.13
C ARG A 41 10.34 9.99 -8.15
N LEU A 42 11.25 9.85 -9.13
CA LEU A 42 11.14 8.78 -10.13
C LEU A 42 11.14 7.41 -9.44
N PHE A 43 12.08 7.18 -8.52
CA PHE A 43 12.14 5.93 -7.76
C PHE A 43 10.95 5.74 -6.82
N HIS A 44 10.45 6.82 -6.20
CA HIS A 44 9.25 6.77 -5.38
C HIS A 44 8.04 6.31 -6.21
N ILE A 45 7.81 6.93 -7.36
CA ILE A 45 6.73 6.57 -8.29
C ILE A 45 6.86 5.10 -8.70
N VAL A 46 8.05 4.68 -9.15
CA VAL A 46 8.29 3.30 -9.58
C VAL A 46 8.01 2.31 -8.43
N ALA A 47 8.47 2.62 -7.21
CA ALA A 47 8.23 1.78 -6.04
C ALA A 47 6.73 1.64 -5.73
N GLU A 48 5.95 2.73 -5.79
CA GLU A 48 4.51 2.68 -5.53
C GLU A 48 3.72 2.00 -6.66
N PHE A 49 4.16 2.10 -7.92
CA PHE A 49 3.59 1.30 -9.01
C PHE A 49 3.86 -0.19 -8.81
N VAL A 50 5.10 -0.57 -8.50
CA VAL A 50 5.47 -1.98 -8.23
C VAL A 50 4.66 -2.51 -7.05
N MET A 51 4.58 -1.76 -5.96
CA MET A 51 3.75 -2.10 -4.80
C MET A 51 2.28 -2.31 -5.20
N SER A 52 1.71 -1.39 -5.97
CA SER A 52 0.29 -1.46 -6.38
C SER A 52 0.01 -2.71 -7.23
N ILE A 53 0.90 -3.03 -8.17
CA ILE A 53 0.78 -4.22 -9.02
C ILE A 53 0.87 -5.48 -8.17
N ILE A 54 1.88 -5.57 -7.29
CA ILE A 54 2.06 -6.72 -6.40
C ILE A 54 0.83 -6.90 -5.50
N ALA A 55 0.29 -5.82 -4.92
CA ALA A 55 -0.87 -5.84 -4.06
C ALA A 55 -2.15 -6.31 -4.78
N ILE A 56 -2.39 -5.84 -6.00
CA ILE A 56 -3.53 -6.29 -6.81
C ILE A 56 -3.38 -7.77 -7.16
N ILE A 57 -2.21 -8.19 -7.64
CA ILE A 57 -1.95 -9.60 -8.00
C ILE A 57 -2.09 -10.50 -6.78
N SER A 58 -1.51 -10.12 -5.63
CA SER A 58 -1.58 -10.92 -4.40
C SER A 58 -3.01 -11.08 -3.90
N GLY A 59 -3.80 -10.00 -3.92
CA GLY A 59 -5.18 -10.07 -3.46
C GLY A 59 -6.07 -10.87 -4.40
N ILE A 60 -5.90 -10.74 -5.72
CA ILE A 60 -6.60 -11.59 -6.69
C ILE A 60 -6.24 -13.06 -6.43
N ALA A 61 -4.96 -13.38 -6.30
CA ALA A 61 -4.50 -14.74 -6.03
C ALA A 61 -5.13 -15.34 -4.76
N LEU A 62 -5.22 -14.56 -3.68
CA LEU A 62 -5.89 -14.95 -2.43
C LEU A 62 -7.39 -15.22 -2.62
N LEU A 63 -8.10 -14.33 -3.33
CA LEU A 63 -9.53 -14.50 -3.59
C LEU A 63 -9.84 -15.74 -4.44
N PHE A 64 -8.91 -16.13 -5.31
CA PHE A 64 -8.97 -17.37 -6.09
C PHE A 64 -8.30 -18.58 -5.41
N GLN A 65 -8.02 -18.49 -4.10
CA GLN A 65 -7.44 -19.56 -3.28
C GLN A 65 -6.14 -20.16 -3.86
N GLN A 66 -5.34 -19.32 -4.53
CA GLN A 66 -4.06 -19.73 -5.08
C GLN A 66 -3.01 -19.82 -3.97
N THR A 67 -2.30 -20.95 -3.89
CA THR A 67 -1.32 -21.23 -2.82
C THR A 67 -0.13 -20.25 -2.80
N TRP A 68 0.21 -19.67 -3.95
CA TRP A 68 1.26 -18.64 -4.07
C TRP A 68 0.78 -17.24 -3.68
N GLY A 69 -0.53 -17.03 -3.47
CA GLY A 69 -1.08 -15.73 -3.08
C GLY A 69 -0.64 -15.29 -1.69
N LEU A 70 -0.47 -16.23 -0.76
CA LEU A 70 -0.13 -15.94 0.63
C LEU A 70 1.30 -15.37 0.81
N PRO A 71 2.38 -15.95 0.23
CA PRO A 71 3.70 -15.31 0.24
C PRO A 71 3.70 -13.92 -0.40
N LEU A 72 2.97 -13.76 -1.52
CA LEU A 72 2.84 -12.48 -2.22
C LEU A 72 2.06 -11.43 -1.41
N LEU A 73 1.12 -11.86 -0.57
CA LEU A 73 0.41 -10.98 0.36
C LEU A 73 1.35 -10.35 1.37
N PHE A 74 2.20 -11.15 2.02
CA PHE A 74 3.13 -10.59 3.01
C PHE A 74 4.13 -9.63 2.37
N LEU A 75 4.55 -9.91 1.13
CA LEU A 75 5.34 -8.95 0.35
C LEU A 75 4.56 -7.66 0.08
N ALA A 76 3.31 -7.77 -0.40
CA ALA A 76 2.45 -6.61 -0.67
C ALA A 76 2.20 -5.77 0.60
N MET A 77 1.82 -6.40 1.70
CA MET A 77 1.56 -5.73 2.98
C MET A 77 2.82 -5.05 3.53
N GLY A 78 4.00 -5.66 3.37
CA GLY A 78 5.27 -5.02 3.74
C GLY A 78 5.57 -3.77 2.90
N LEU A 79 5.32 -3.82 1.59
CA LEU A 79 5.49 -2.66 0.71
C LEU A 79 4.46 -1.55 1.01
N ILE A 80 3.20 -1.91 1.29
CA ILE A 80 2.16 -0.97 1.73
C ILE A 80 2.56 -0.31 3.05
N LEU A 81 3.03 -1.10 4.02
CA LEU A 81 3.47 -0.58 5.32
C LEU A 81 4.63 0.41 5.16
N TYR A 82 5.63 0.06 4.36
CA TYR A 82 6.73 0.96 4.02
C TYR A 82 6.24 2.27 3.39
N ALA A 83 5.36 2.18 2.38
CA ALA A 83 4.81 3.35 1.69
C ALA A 83 4.03 4.28 2.65
N LEU A 84 3.21 3.71 3.54
CA LEU A 84 2.46 4.47 4.53
C LEU A 84 3.38 5.20 5.51
N ILE A 85 4.39 4.53 6.05
CA ILE A 85 5.37 5.13 6.98
C ILE A 85 6.16 6.25 6.28
N ASN A 86 6.61 6.00 5.04
CA ASN A 86 7.32 6.98 4.24
C ASN A 86 6.43 8.23 3.99
N ALA A 87 5.16 8.02 3.60
CA ALA A 87 4.20 9.09 3.39
C ALA A 87 3.93 9.90 4.66
N ILE A 88 3.84 9.27 5.84
CA ILE A 88 3.71 9.99 7.12
C ILE A 88 4.91 10.90 7.35
N GLY A 89 6.12 10.42 7.08
CA GLY A 89 7.35 11.21 7.21
C GLY A 89 7.36 12.44 6.29
N ILE A 90 6.90 12.28 5.05
CA ILE A 90 6.84 13.37 4.05
C ILE A 90 5.73 14.38 4.37
N TYR A 91 4.54 13.91 4.73
CA TYR A 91 3.35 14.75 4.91
C TYR A 91 3.11 15.20 6.36
N GLY A 92 4.00 14.85 7.30
CA GLY A 92 3.89 15.18 8.74
C GLY A 92 3.79 16.67 9.08
N GLU A 93 3.97 17.56 8.10
CA GLU A 93 3.80 19.00 8.27
C GLU A 93 2.35 19.41 8.58
N LYS A 94 2.19 20.52 9.34
CA LYS A 94 0.89 21.01 9.86
C LYS A 94 -0.21 21.24 8.80
N LYS A 95 0.14 21.36 7.51
CA LYS A 95 -0.82 21.59 6.42
C LYS A 95 -1.59 20.33 5.99
N TYR A 96 -1.14 19.13 6.33
CA TYR A 96 -1.76 17.87 5.86
C TYR A 96 -2.28 16.97 6.99
N LYS A 97 -2.73 17.56 8.11
CA LYS A 97 -3.16 16.81 9.32
C LYS A 97 -4.15 15.68 9.06
N LEU A 98 -5.18 15.93 8.24
CA LEU A 98 -6.20 14.92 7.94
C LEU A 98 -5.60 13.72 7.18
N LEU A 99 -4.74 14.00 6.19
CA LEU A 99 -4.05 12.95 5.43
C LEU A 99 -3.16 12.12 6.36
N VAL A 100 -2.39 12.76 7.24
CA VAL A 100 -1.52 12.07 8.20
C VAL A 100 -2.33 11.17 9.14
N ILE A 101 -3.48 11.61 9.64
CA ILE A 101 -4.37 10.77 10.46
C ILE A 101 -4.82 9.53 9.69
N ILE A 102 -5.24 9.69 8.43
CA ILE A 102 -5.64 8.57 7.56
C ILE A 102 -4.47 7.60 7.39
N LEU A 103 -3.26 8.10 7.09
CA LEU A 103 -2.09 7.25 6.91
C LEU A 103 -1.71 6.48 8.18
N ILE A 104 -1.83 7.11 9.36
CA ILE A 104 -1.60 6.44 10.66
C ILE A 104 -2.63 5.31 10.86
N LEU A 105 -3.91 5.58 10.62
CA LEU A 105 -4.96 4.55 10.75
C LEU A 105 -4.74 3.40 9.76
N SER A 106 -4.40 3.70 8.50
CA SER A 106 -4.05 2.69 7.50
C SER A 106 -2.82 1.86 7.93
N THR A 107 -1.84 2.49 8.57
CA THR A 107 -0.64 1.81 9.10
C THR A 107 -1.04 0.83 10.19
N MET A 108 -1.87 1.26 11.15
CA MET A 108 -2.36 0.40 12.23
C MET A 108 -3.17 -0.78 11.70
N ILE A 109 -4.08 -0.55 10.74
CA ILE A 109 -4.86 -1.61 10.09
C ILE A 109 -3.93 -2.61 9.40
N THR A 110 -2.93 -2.13 8.66
CA THR A 110 -1.96 -2.99 7.96
C THR A 110 -1.20 -3.88 8.95
N ILE A 111 -0.72 -3.32 10.07
CA ILE A 111 -0.02 -4.07 11.11
C ILE A 111 -0.93 -5.13 11.76
N ILE A 112 -2.19 -4.76 12.07
CA ILE A 112 -3.16 -5.69 12.67
C ILE A 112 -3.43 -6.86 11.72
N LEU A 113 -3.68 -6.58 10.44
CA LEU A 113 -3.90 -7.63 9.44
C LEU A 113 -2.68 -8.55 9.31
N ILE A 114 -1.47 -7.99 9.17
CA ILE A 114 -0.23 -8.78 9.15
C ILE A 114 -0.13 -9.68 10.39
N ALA A 115 -0.37 -9.14 11.59
CA ALA A 115 -0.23 -9.88 12.83
C ALA A 115 -1.24 -11.04 12.95
N ILE A 116 -2.51 -10.81 12.59
CA ILE A 116 -3.54 -11.85 12.60
C ILE A 116 -3.20 -12.92 11.55
N SER A 117 -2.83 -12.53 10.34
CA SER A 117 -2.53 -13.47 9.25
C SER A 117 -1.28 -14.30 9.53
N LEU A 118 -0.27 -13.72 10.21
CA LEU A 118 0.88 -14.48 10.72
C LEU A 118 0.49 -15.45 11.83
N ALA A 119 -0.32 -15.01 12.81
CA ALA A 119 -0.74 -15.86 13.91
C ALA A 119 -1.47 -17.12 13.40
N LEU A 120 -2.36 -16.97 12.42
CA LEU A 120 -3.09 -18.11 11.82
C LEU A 120 -2.23 -19.02 10.94
N LEU A 121 -1.01 -18.61 10.58
CA LEU A 121 -0.07 -19.43 9.79
C LEU A 121 0.80 -20.30 10.71
N VAL A 122 0.99 -19.88 11.95
CA VAL A 122 1.85 -20.55 12.95
C VAL A 122 1.08 -21.60 13.76
N PHE A 123 -0.25 -21.53 13.79
CA PHE A 123 -1.14 -22.48 14.47
C PHE A 123 -1.99 -23.28 13.47
#